data_AF-A0A9W6BYL5-F1
#
_entry.id   AF-A0A9W6BYL5-F1
#
_cell.length_a   1.000
_cell.length_b   1.000
_cell.length_c   1.000
_cell.angle_alpha   90.00
_cell.angle_beta   90.00
_cell.angle_gamma   90.00
#
_symmetry.space_group_name_H-M   'P 1'
#
loop_
_entity.id
_entity.type
_entity.pdbx_description
1 polymer ?
#
loop_
_entity_poly.entity_id
_entity_poly.type
_entity_poly.pdbx_seq_one_letter_code
_entity_poly.pdbx_strand_id
1 'polypeptide(L)'
;MAVQPAARNETERFIYRFWWTTPGGISKSPTSFAEYRIEIFRPPCWFNLTAKPTIENMDVSTWDEDDGVNVMQYGSPFGLRYSMFYATDRVTTAVLVAPGSTTHSTNMNQRVVSCLGVALHGYLFMYVKQGWRA
;
A
#
# COMPACT_ATOMS: atom_id res chain seq x y z
N MET A 1 30.71 8.46 32.31
CA MET A 1 29.54 9.02 33.01
C MET A 1 28.41 9.11 31.99
N ALA A 2 27.50 8.13 31.98
CA ALA A 2 26.44 8.03 30.98
C ALA A 2 25.25 8.91 31.40
N VAL A 3 24.82 9.81 30.51
CA VAL A 3 23.62 10.63 30.71
C VAL A 3 22.42 9.84 30.18
N GLN A 4 21.49 9.47 31.07
CA GLN A 4 20.20 8.89 30.69
C GLN A 4 19.33 9.94 29.98
N PRO A 5 18.67 9.63 28.84
CA PRO A 5 17.72 10.56 28.24
C PRO A 5 16.35 10.45 28.90
N ALA A 6 15.77 11.62 29.16
CA ALA A 6 14.48 11.85 29.83
C ALA A 6 13.28 11.26 29.06
N ALA A 7 12.28 10.81 29.83
CA ALA A 7 11.00 10.32 29.34
C ALA A 7 10.23 11.41 28.56
N ARG A 8 9.63 11.04 27.41
CA ARG A 8 8.75 11.91 26.60
C ARG A 8 7.34 11.34 26.56
N ASN A 9 6.36 12.23 26.73
CA ASN A 9 4.92 11.99 26.89
C ASN A 9 4.23 11.42 25.62
N GLU A 10 3.13 10.69 25.83
CA GLU A 10 2.53 9.67 24.95
C GLU A 10 1.54 10.14 23.85
N THR A 11 1.72 11.29 23.19
CA THR A 11 0.67 11.80 22.25
C THR A 11 1.09 12.19 20.84
N GLU A 12 2.20 11.64 20.31
CA GLU A 12 2.55 11.80 18.89
C GLU A 12 2.67 10.46 18.16
N ARG A 13 1.58 10.14 17.46
CA ARG A 13 1.44 9.50 16.14
C ARG A 13 2.63 8.69 15.63
N PHE A 14 2.38 7.44 15.24
CA PHE A 14 3.28 6.51 14.56
C PHE A 14 4.32 7.18 13.64
N ILE A 15 5.48 7.50 14.21
CA ILE A 15 6.71 7.82 13.49
C ILE A 15 7.50 6.52 13.49
N TYR A 16 7.70 5.91 12.33
CA TYR A 16 8.70 4.85 12.17
C TYR A 16 10.06 5.43 12.52
N ARG A 17 10.47 5.26 13.79
CA ARG A 17 11.71 5.78 14.33
C ARG A 17 12.83 4.79 14.01
N PHE A 18 13.45 4.96 12.85
CA PHE A 18 14.67 4.23 12.51
C PHE A 18 15.82 4.84 13.30
N TRP A 19 16.29 4.13 14.32
CA TRP A 19 17.51 4.49 15.02
C TRP A 19 18.71 4.02 14.20
N TRP A 20 19.49 4.97 13.67
CA TRP A 20 20.82 4.70 13.14
C TRP A 20 21.86 5.29 14.09
N THR A 21 22.56 4.42 14.82
CA THR A 21 23.67 4.79 15.70
C THR A 21 25.00 4.47 15.03
N THR A 22 25.50 5.37 14.18
CA THR A 22 26.97 5.52 14.02
C THR A 22 27.34 6.90 13.46
N PRO A 23 28.15 7.71 14.18
CA PRO A 23 28.79 8.87 13.60
C PRO A 23 29.99 8.38 12.78
N GLY A 24 29.91 8.44 11.45
CA GLY A 24 31.00 7.93 10.58
C GLY A 24 30.68 7.66 9.11
N GLY A 25 29.43 7.80 8.68
CA GLY A 25 29.05 7.74 7.26
C GLY A 25 28.96 6.33 6.68
N ILE A 26 28.01 6.12 5.77
CA ILE A 26 27.84 4.86 5.03
C ILE A 26 28.14 5.12 3.56
N SER A 27 29.18 4.46 3.04
CA SER A 27 29.37 4.16 1.62
C SER A 27 30.47 3.07 1.58
N LYS A 28 30.34 1.90 0.93
CA LYS A 28 29.95 1.63 -0.46
C LYS A 28 29.56 0.14 -0.62
N SER A 29 28.94 -0.25 -1.73
CA SER A 29 29.18 -1.58 -2.32
C SER A 29 29.50 -1.45 -3.82
N PRO A 30 30.55 -2.16 -4.28
CA PRO A 30 30.60 -2.55 -5.69
C PRO A 30 30.83 -4.05 -5.94
N THR A 31 31.45 -4.84 -5.05
CA THR A 31 31.76 -6.27 -5.27
C THR A 31 32.13 -6.99 -3.95
N SER A 32 31.36 -8.00 -3.49
CA SER A 32 31.65 -8.94 -2.38
C SER A 32 31.27 -8.61 -0.92
N PHE A 33 30.56 -7.53 -0.61
CA PHE A 33 30.06 -7.27 0.76
C PHE A 33 28.54 -7.07 0.79
N ALA A 34 27.95 -7.26 1.98
CA ALA A 34 26.52 -7.04 2.21
C ALA A 34 26.14 -5.59 1.86
N GLU A 35 25.11 -5.44 1.01
CA GLU A 35 24.53 -4.15 0.65
C GLU A 35 23.51 -3.75 1.72
N TYR A 36 23.74 -2.61 2.36
CA TYR A 36 22.89 -2.08 3.42
C TYR A 36 22.03 -0.89 2.97
N ARG A 37 22.23 -0.40 1.73
CA ARG A 37 21.40 0.67 1.18
C ARG A 37 20.03 0.13 0.79
N ILE A 38 19.04 1.00 0.92
CA ILE A 38 17.68 0.77 0.46
C ILE A 38 17.36 1.85 -0.56
N GLU A 39 16.85 1.44 -1.71
CA GLU A 39 16.46 2.34 -2.79
C GLU A 39 14.96 2.21 -3.07
N ILE A 40 14.34 3.33 -3.44
CA ILE A 40 12.92 3.38 -3.78
C ILE A 40 12.80 3.66 -5.27
N PHE A 41 12.36 2.65 -6.02
CA PHE A 41 12.04 2.80 -7.44
C PHE A 41 10.67 3.47 -7.60
N ARG A 42 10.61 4.52 -8.43
CA ARG A 42 9.36 5.20 -8.80
C ARG A 42 9.04 4.88 -10.26
N PRO A 43 7.96 4.12 -10.56
CA PRO A 43 7.62 3.74 -11.93
C PRO A 43 7.12 4.96 -12.74
N PRO A 44 7.10 4.89 -14.09
CA PRO A 44 6.68 6.01 -14.95
C PRO A 44 5.30 6.59 -14.61
N CYS A 45 4.34 5.74 -14.27
CA CYS A 45 2.99 6.15 -13.89
C CYS A 45 2.95 7.01 -12.60
N TRP A 46 3.99 6.98 -11.78
CA TRP A 46 4.08 7.78 -10.57
C TRP A 46 4.06 9.29 -10.84
N PHE A 47 4.59 9.69 -12.00
CA PHE A 47 4.76 11.10 -12.40
C PHE A 47 3.52 11.67 -13.12
N ASN A 48 2.56 10.82 -13.49
CA ASN A 48 1.30 11.26 -14.07
C ASN A 48 0.29 11.58 -12.96
N LEU A 49 0.36 12.82 -12.45
CA LEU A 49 -0.48 13.26 -11.33
C LEU A 49 -1.95 13.45 -11.71
N THR A 50 -2.23 13.85 -12.95
CA THR A 50 -3.61 14.10 -13.40
C THR A 50 -4.42 12.82 -13.53
N ALA A 51 -3.77 11.71 -13.88
CA ALA A 51 -4.42 10.41 -14.00
C ALA A 51 -4.44 9.59 -12.69
N LYS A 52 -3.97 10.14 -11.56
CA LYS A 52 -3.89 9.40 -10.30
C LYS A 52 -5.24 9.49 -9.54
N PRO A 53 -5.97 8.37 -9.37
CA PRO A 53 -7.18 8.37 -8.54
C PRO A 53 -6.83 8.50 -7.06
N THR A 54 -7.71 9.16 -6.31
CA THR A 54 -7.70 9.17 -4.84
C THR A 54 -8.91 8.38 -4.34
N ILE A 55 -8.69 7.43 -3.43
CA ILE A 55 -9.78 6.72 -2.74
C ILE A 55 -10.23 7.60 -1.59
N GLU A 56 -11.51 7.96 -1.57
CA GLU A 56 -12.10 8.82 -0.54
C GLU A 56 -12.65 7.97 0.60
N ASN A 57 -13.55 7.03 0.25
CA ASN A 57 -14.26 6.21 1.21
C ASN A 57 -14.44 4.78 0.67
N MET A 58 -14.45 3.83 1.59
CA MET A 58 -14.90 2.46 1.34
C MET A 58 -16.36 2.31 1.74
N ASP A 59 -17.05 1.35 1.13
CA ASP A 59 -18.43 1.01 1.49
C ASP A 59 -18.51 0.56 2.96
N VAL A 60 -19.47 1.13 3.69
CA VAL A 60 -19.72 0.85 5.11
C VAL A 60 -20.08 -0.61 5.32
N SER A 61 -20.70 -1.26 4.33
CA SER A 61 -21.04 -2.69 4.38
C SER A 61 -19.81 -3.61 4.48
N THR A 62 -18.62 -3.11 4.16
CA THR A 62 -17.37 -3.88 4.28
C THR A 62 -16.70 -3.75 5.64
N TRP A 63 -17.20 -2.89 6.53
CA TRP A 63 -16.60 -2.68 7.85
C TRP A 63 -16.88 -3.86 8.78
N ASP A 64 -15.82 -4.44 9.33
CA ASP A 64 -15.88 -5.46 10.38
C ASP A 64 -15.66 -4.80 11.75
N GLU A 65 -16.65 -4.91 12.64
CA GLU A 65 -16.61 -4.32 13.98
C GLU A 65 -15.62 -5.04 14.91
N ASP A 66 -15.40 -6.34 14.71
CA ASP A 66 -14.54 -7.14 15.58
C ASP A 66 -13.05 -6.88 15.27
N ASP A 67 -12.70 -6.83 13.97
CA ASP A 67 -11.32 -6.64 13.52
C ASP A 67 -10.97 -5.15 13.28
N GLY A 68 -11.96 -4.25 13.24
CA GLY A 68 -11.75 -2.82 13.01
C GLY A 68 -11.15 -2.51 11.64
N VAL A 69 -11.47 -3.31 10.63
CA VAL A 69 -10.95 -3.20 9.26
C VAL A 69 -12.05 -3.43 8.22
N ASN A 70 -11.83 -2.98 6.99
CA ASN A 70 -12.71 -3.31 5.88
C ASN A 70 -12.36 -4.69 5.31
N VAL A 71 -13.31 -5.63 5.31
CA VAL A 71 -13.17 -7.00 4.82
C VAL A 71 -14.03 -7.20 3.56
N MET A 72 -13.39 -7.57 2.45
CA MET A 72 -14.08 -7.91 1.20
C MET A 72 -14.12 -9.42 1.00
N GLN A 73 -15.33 -9.98 0.96
CA GLN A 73 -15.53 -11.41 0.72
C GLN A 73 -15.50 -11.76 -0.77
N TYR A 74 -15.00 -12.95 -1.09
CA TYR A 74 -15.00 -13.45 -2.47
C TYR A 74 -16.41 -13.62 -3.01
N GLY A 75 -16.66 -13.12 -4.22
CA GLY A 75 -17.97 -13.22 -4.88
C GLY A 75 -19.02 -12.25 -4.33
N SER A 76 -18.73 -11.50 -3.26
CA SER A 76 -19.59 -10.42 -2.79
C SER A 76 -19.19 -9.09 -3.44
N PRO A 77 -20.13 -8.31 -3.99
CA PRO A 77 -19.85 -6.98 -4.48
C PRO A 77 -19.58 -6.01 -3.32
N PHE A 78 -18.68 -5.05 -3.56
CA PHE A 78 -18.41 -3.93 -2.65
C PHE A 78 -18.22 -2.64 -3.45
N GLY A 79 -18.59 -1.52 -2.84
CA GLY A 79 -18.38 -0.19 -3.39
C GLY A 79 -17.13 0.50 -2.83
N LEU A 80 -16.56 1.40 -3.62
CA LEU A 80 -15.66 2.43 -3.12
C LEU A 80 -15.94 3.75 -3.84
N ARG A 81 -15.72 4.85 -3.13
CA ARG A 81 -15.81 6.20 -3.66
C ARG A 81 -14.42 6.71 -3.97
N TYR A 82 -14.25 7.27 -5.17
CA TYR A 82 -12.98 7.80 -5.64
C TYR A 82 -13.16 9.16 -6.30
N SER A 83 -12.09 9.95 -6.30
CA SER A 83 -11.98 11.18 -7.08
C SER A 83 -10.81 11.13 -8.05
N MET A 84 -10.95 11.88 -9.14
CA MET A 84 -9.96 12.09 -10.19
C MET A 84 -9.66 13.58 -10.30
N PHE A 85 -8.53 13.92 -10.92
CA PHE A 85 -8.18 15.32 -11.17
C PHE A 85 -9.17 16.00 -12.14
N TYR A 86 -9.54 15.30 -13.21
CA TYR A 86 -10.57 15.74 -14.16
C TYR A 86 -11.87 14.97 -13.94
N ALA A 87 -13.00 15.67 -13.92
CA ALA A 87 -14.32 15.07 -13.71
C ALA A 87 -14.77 14.14 -14.86
N THR A 88 -14.16 14.27 -16.03
CA THR A 88 -14.41 13.42 -17.20
C THR A 88 -13.68 12.07 -17.13
N ASP A 89 -12.65 11.98 -16.28
CA ASP A 89 -11.83 10.78 -16.18
C ASP A 89 -12.52 9.74 -15.28
N ARG A 90 -12.35 8.46 -15.65
CA ARG A 90 -12.94 7.33 -14.92
C ARG A 90 -11.93 6.23 -14.72
N VAL A 91 -12.03 5.54 -13.59
CA VAL A 91 -11.28 4.30 -13.37
C VAL A 91 -11.78 3.25 -14.36
N THR A 92 -10.86 2.66 -15.11
CA THR A 92 -11.16 1.56 -16.05
C THR A 92 -10.85 0.20 -15.46
N THR A 93 -9.95 0.12 -14.48
CA THR A 93 -9.49 -1.13 -13.89
C THR A 93 -9.09 -0.90 -12.44
N ALA A 94 -9.38 -1.87 -11.58
CA ALA A 94 -8.76 -1.94 -10.26
C ALA A 94 -8.30 -3.37 -9.96
N VAL A 95 -7.27 -3.46 -9.13
CA VAL A 95 -6.62 -4.69 -8.75
C VAL A 95 -6.37 -4.70 -7.25
N LEU A 96 -6.47 -5.87 -6.64
CA LEU A 96 -6.02 -6.12 -5.28
C LEU A 96 -4.63 -6.75 -5.34
N VAL A 97 -3.70 -6.22 -4.57
CA VAL A 97 -2.31 -6.71 -4.52
C VAL A 97 -2.02 -7.19 -3.12
N ALA A 98 -1.66 -8.47 -2.98
CA ALA A 98 -1.19 -8.98 -1.71
C ALA A 98 0.22 -8.43 -1.41
N PRO A 99 0.50 -8.01 -0.16
CA PRO A 99 1.82 -7.50 0.21
C PRO A 99 2.90 -8.56 -0.04
N GLY A 100 4.09 -8.12 -0.47
CA GLY A 100 5.21 -9.02 -0.70
C GLY A 100 5.87 -9.47 0.60
N SER A 101 6.39 -10.70 0.60
CA SER A 101 7.35 -11.18 1.59
C SER A 101 8.46 -11.89 0.82
N THR A 102 9.63 -11.25 0.76
CA THR A 102 10.73 -11.69 -0.11
C THR A 102 11.97 -11.99 0.71
N THR A 103 12.51 -13.20 0.54
CA THR A 103 13.83 -13.58 1.04
C THR A 103 14.48 -14.54 0.06
N HIS A 104 15.81 -14.48 -0.10
CA HIS A 104 16.57 -15.34 -1.02
C HIS A 104 15.95 -15.43 -2.43
N SER A 105 15.57 -14.27 -3.00
CA SER A 105 14.92 -14.18 -4.33
C SER A 105 13.59 -14.93 -4.46
N THR A 106 12.97 -15.31 -3.35
CA THR A 106 11.71 -16.05 -3.32
C THR A 106 10.62 -15.19 -2.68
N ASN A 107 9.49 -15.04 -3.37
CA ASN A 107 8.29 -14.36 -2.87
C ASN A 107 7.06 -15.17 -3.26
N MET A 108 6.49 -15.90 -2.29
CA MET A 108 5.31 -16.74 -2.50
C MET A 108 4.01 -16.05 -2.08
N ASN A 109 4.08 -14.88 -1.46
CA ASN A 109 2.90 -14.20 -0.92
C ASN A 109 2.28 -13.24 -1.93
N GLN A 110 3.12 -12.52 -2.69
CA GLN A 110 2.65 -11.51 -3.62
C GLN A 110 1.86 -12.13 -4.77
N ARG A 111 0.65 -11.62 -4.95
CA ARG A 111 -0.23 -11.94 -6.07
C ARG A 111 -1.07 -10.72 -6.42
N VAL A 112 -1.45 -10.61 -7.68
CA VAL A 112 -2.33 -9.57 -8.18
C VAL A 112 -3.64 -10.22 -8.60
N VAL A 113 -4.75 -9.72 -8.06
CA VAL A 113 -6.09 -10.20 -8.39
C VAL A 113 -6.85 -9.05 -9.04
N SER A 114 -7.27 -9.25 -10.28
CA SER A 114 -8.12 -8.28 -10.97
C SER A 114 -9.55 -8.33 -10.43
N CYS A 115 -10.11 -7.15 -10.17
CA CYS A 115 -11.52 -7.02 -9.80
C CYS A 115 -12.34 -6.72 -11.06
N LEU A 116 -13.49 -7.38 -11.20
CA LEU A 116 -14.46 -6.97 -12.21
C LEU A 116 -15.37 -5.93 -11.59
N GLY A 117 -15.59 -4.82 -12.29
CA GLY A 117 -16.41 -3.74 -11.77
C GLY A 117 -16.80 -2.72 -12.82
N VAL A 118 -17.70 -1.83 -12.42
CA VAL A 118 -18.21 -0.72 -13.23
C VAL A 118 -18.03 0.58 -12.45
N ALA A 119 -17.49 1.60 -13.12
CA ALA A 119 -17.36 2.94 -12.58
C ALA A 119 -18.53 3.83 -13.04
N LEU A 120 -19.27 4.39 -12.08
CA LEU A 120 -20.40 5.29 -12.32
C LEU A 120 -20.30 6.50 -11.39
N HIS A 121 -20.19 7.70 -11.97
CA HIS A 121 -20.29 8.99 -11.24
C HIS A 121 -19.49 9.07 -9.91
N GLY A 122 -18.21 8.68 -9.92
CA GLY A 122 -17.34 8.73 -8.73
C GLY A 122 -17.48 7.55 -7.77
N TYR A 123 -18.35 6.59 -8.10
CA TYR A 123 -18.43 5.29 -7.43
C TYR A 123 -17.87 4.19 -8.31
N LEU A 124 -17.15 3.27 -7.70
CA LEU A 124 -16.64 2.06 -8.32
C LEU A 124 -17.24 0.86 -7.58
N PHE A 125 -18.10 0.12 -8.26
CA PHE A 125 -18.68 -1.13 -7.75
C PHE A 125 -17.90 -2.30 -8.32
N MET A 126 -17.40 -3.17 -7.45
CA MET A 126 -16.51 -4.26 -7.82
C MET A 126 -16.86 -5.53 -7.09
N TYR A 127 -16.41 -6.66 -7.61
CA TYR A 127 -16.35 -7.90 -6.85
C TYR A 127 -15.03 -8.62 -7.14
N VAL A 128 -14.57 -9.40 -6.15
CA VAL A 128 -13.40 -10.25 -6.32
C VAL A 128 -13.83 -11.52 -7.05
N LYS A 129 -13.28 -11.76 -8.25
CA LYS A 129 -13.60 -12.95 -9.05
C LYS A 129 -13.16 -14.22 -8.30
N GLN A 130 -14.11 -15.11 -8.00
CA GLN A 130 -13.80 -16.44 -7.45
C GLN A 130 -13.03 -17.28 -8.49
N GLY A 131 -12.01 -18.02 -8.04
CA GLY A 131 -11.32 -19.03 -8.86
C GLY A 131 -10.05 -18.60 -9.60
N TRP A 132 -9.38 -17.52 -9.20
CA TRP A 132 -8.01 -17.28 -9.65
C TRP A 132 -7.07 -18.35 -9.07
N ARG A 133 -6.65 -19.30 -9.91
CA ARG A 133 -5.53 -20.20 -9.62
C ARG A 133 -4.24 -19.45 -9.91
N ALA A 134 -3.32 -19.44 -8.94
CA ALA A 134 -1.93 -19.05 -9.14
C ALA A 134 -1.23 -20.04 -10.06
#